data_AF-A0A426ZU35-F1
#
_entry.id   AF-A0A426ZU35-F1
#
_cell.length_a   1.000
_cell.length_b   1.000
_cell.length_c   1.000
_cell.angle_alpha   90.00
_cell.angle_beta   90.00
_cell.angle_gamma   90.00
#
_symmetry.space_group_name_H-M   'P 1'
#
loop_
_entity.id
_entity.type
_entity.pdbx_description
1 polymer ?
#
loop_
_entity_poly.entity_id
_entity_poly.type
_entity_poly.pdbx_seq_one_letter_code
_entity_poly.pdbx_strand_id
1 'polypeptide(L)'
;MSTECCFLIVRKYMKQGITVWLDVPLDALARRIAAVGTASRPLLHQEPGDPYSKAFAKLTALSEERGKAYANAVARVSLEDIATKKGHEDVSALTPTDIAFEVQMILLAFCIYRLQALIKIENNHVSENAAVLKRPCIRGMKS
;
A
#
# COMPACT_ATOMS: atom_id res chain seq x y z
N MET A 1 -18.95 -18.43 -7.88
CA MET A 1 -18.00 -18.55 -6.76
C MET A 1 -16.83 -17.60 -7.02
N SER A 2 -17.03 -16.28 -7.18
CA SER A 2 -16.27 -15.65 -8.29
C SER A 2 -15.41 -14.41 -8.06
N THR A 3 -15.57 -13.56 -7.06
CA THR A 3 -14.64 -12.41 -6.90
C THR A 3 -14.21 -12.20 -5.45
N GLU A 4 -15.15 -12.23 -4.51
CA GLU A 4 -14.84 -12.10 -3.08
C GLU A 4 -13.92 -13.22 -2.57
N CYS A 5 -14.17 -14.47 -2.96
CA CYS A 5 -13.33 -15.60 -2.54
C CYS A 5 -11.90 -15.48 -3.08
N CYS A 6 -11.73 -15.03 -4.33
CA CYS A 6 -10.41 -14.85 -4.94
C CYS A 6 -9.65 -13.69 -4.27
N PHE A 7 -10.34 -12.57 -3.96
CA PHE A 7 -9.74 -11.45 -3.25
C PHE A 7 -9.35 -11.82 -1.81
N LEU A 8 -10.17 -12.62 -1.12
CA LEU A 8 -9.87 -13.12 0.22
C LEU A 8 -8.67 -14.09 0.21
N ILE A 9 -8.54 -14.94 -0.82
CA ILE A 9 -7.40 -15.83 -1.00
C ILE A 9 -6.11 -15.02 -1.20
N VAL A 10 -6.08 -14.09 -2.17
CA VAL A 10 -4.91 -13.23 -2.41
C VAL A 10 -4.57 -12.42 -1.15
N ARG A 11 -5.58 -11.86 -0.47
CA ARG A 11 -5.37 -11.12 0.78
C ARG A 11 -4.79 -11.99 1.89
N LYS A 12 -5.24 -13.23 2.05
CA LYS A 12 -4.73 -14.16 3.08
C LYS A 12 -3.22 -14.38 2.94
N TYR A 13 -2.73 -14.46 1.70
CA TYR A 13 -1.29 -14.56 1.43
C TYR A 13 -0.57 -13.21 1.56
N MET A 14 -1.17 -12.13 1.06
CA MET A 14 -0.56 -10.79 1.10
C MET A 14 -0.47 -10.18 2.52
N LYS A 15 -1.23 -10.72 3.50
CA LYS A 15 -1.13 -10.33 4.93
C LYS A 15 0.23 -10.65 5.58
N GLN A 16 1.02 -11.55 4.99
CA GLN A 16 2.33 -11.91 5.53
C GLN A 16 3.42 -10.88 5.18
N GLY A 17 3.12 -9.92 4.30
CA GLY A 17 4.03 -8.87 3.87
C GLY A 17 3.43 -7.47 3.97
N ILE A 18 4.17 -6.47 3.48
CA ILE A 18 3.69 -5.10 3.37
C ILE A 18 2.92 -4.96 2.05
N THR A 19 1.68 -4.53 2.14
CA THR A 19 0.83 -4.26 0.98
C THR A 19 0.78 -2.76 0.72
N VAL A 20 1.06 -2.38 -0.52
CA VAL A 20 1.01 -0.98 -0.96
C VAL A 20 -0.06 -0.85 -2.03
N TRP A 21 -1.00 0.06 -1.82
CA TRP A 21 -1.98 0.44 -2.82
C TRP A 21 -1.43 1.59 -3.65
N LEU A 22 -1.22 1.34 -4.94
CA LEU A 22 -0.94 2.37 -5.92
C LEU A 22 -2.26 2.98 -6.39
N ASP A 23 -2.52 4.19 -5.94
CA ASP A 23 -3.75 4.92 -6.24
C ASP A 23 -3.55 5.79 -7.48
N VAL A 24 -4.14 5.33 -8.58
CA VAL A 24 -3.99 5.92 -9.91
C VAL A 24 -5.33 6.52 -10.33
N PRO A 25 -5.39 7.79 -10.76
CA PRO A 25 -6.61 8.41 -11.25
C PRO A 25 -7.22 7.63 -12.41
N LEU A 26 -8.54 7.39 -12.34
CA LEU A 26 -9.25 6.59 -13.34
C LEU A 26 -9.19 7.21 -14.75
N ASP A 27 -9.19 8.55 -14.84
CA ASP A 27 -9.04 9.28 -16.11
C ASP A 27 -7.70 8.96 -16.78
N ALA A 28 -6.59 9.12 -16.07
CA ALA A 28 -5.25 8.81 -16.57
C ALA A 28 -5.09 7.33 -16.96
N LEU A 29 -5.68 6.43 -16.16
CA LEU A 29 -5.68 5.00 -16.46
C LEU A 29 -6.50 4.67 -17.71
N ALA A 30 -7.68 5.28 -17.87
CA ALA A 30 -8.54 5.12 -19.04
C ALA A 30 -7.85 5.63 -20.32
N ARG A 31 -7.21 6.80 -20.28
CA ARG A 31 -6.42 7.34 -21.40
C ARG A 31 -5.30 6.40 -21.80
N ARG A 32 -4.58 5.82 -20.83
CA ARG A 32 -3.47 4.89 -21.10
C ARG A 32 -3.97 3.58 -21.72
N ILE A 33 -5.12 3.07 -21.28
CA ILE A 33 -5.75 1.89 -21.87
C ILE A 33 -6.21 2.19 -23.31
N ALA A 34 -6.82 3.35 -23.55
CA ALA A 34 -7.27 3.78 -24.87
C ALA A 34 -6.07 3.94 -25.84
N ALA A 35 -4.96 4.50 -25.39
CA ALA A 35 -3.76 4.72 -26.19
C ALA A 35 -3.00 3.44 -26.56
N VAL A 36 -2.98 2.44 -25.65
CA VAL A 36 -2.31 1.14 -25.90
C VAL A 36 -3.16 0.21 -26.79
N GLY A 37 -4.45 0.52 -26.95
CA GLY A 37 -5.41 -0.33 -27.64
C GLY A 37 -5.82 -1.55 -26.80
N THR A 38 -7.09 -1.93 -26.91
CA THR A 38 -7.68 -3.05 -26.16
C THR A 38 -7.22 -4.44 -26.65
N ALA A 39 -6.45 -4.50 -27.74
CA ALA A 39 -6.00 -5.74 -28.38
C ALA A 39 -5.09 -6.61 -27.51
N SER A 40 -4.33 -6.02 -26.59
CA SER A 40 -3.40 -6.74 -25.71
C SER A 40 -4.05 -7.35 -24.45
N ARG A 41 -5.33 -7.05 -24.19
CA ARG A 41 -6.04 -7.46 -22.96
C ARG A 41 -7.41 -8.06 -23.31
N PRO A 42 -7.54 -9.41 -23.33
CA PRO A 42 -8.79 -10.10 -23.69
C PRO A 42 -10.01 -9.68 -22.85
N LEU A 43 -9.80 -9.21 -21.61
CA LEU A 43 -10.85 -8.70 -20.75
C LEU A 43 -11.40 -7.32 -21.18
N LEU A 44 -10.82 -6.68 -22.20
CA LEU A 44 -11.21 -5.36 -22.72
C LEU A 44 -11.62 -5.41 -24.21
N HIS A 45 -11.72 -6.60 -24.82
CA HIS A 45 -12.04 -6.76 -26.24
C HIS A 45 -13.44 -6.19 -26.57
N GLN A 46 -13.53 -5.43 -27.67
CA GLN A 46 -14.57 -4.41 -27.91
C GLN A 46 -15.67 -4.83 -28.89
N GLU A 47 -16.91 -4.45 -28.54
CA GLU A 47 -17.99 -4.02 -29.45
C GLU A 47 -17.75 -2.56 -29.94
N PRO A 48 -18.33 -2.07 -31.06
CA PRO A 48 -18.04 -0.75 -31.64
C PRO A 48 -18.34 0.46 -30.70
N GLY A 49 -17.48 1.49 -30.68
CA GLY A 49 -17.64 2.75 -29.92
C GLY A 49 -16.32 3.40 -29.43
N ASP A 50 -16.39 4.57 -28.77
CA ASP A 50 -15.22 5.30 -28.24
C ASP A 50 -14.44 4.48 -27.17
N PRO A 51 -13.15 4.17 -27.38
CA PRO A 51 -12.35 3.37 -26.46
C PRO A 51 -12.16 3.98 -25.07
N TYR A 52 -12.04 5.31 -24.99
CA TYR A 52 -11.83 6.02 -23.73
C TYR A 52 -13.05 5.89 -22.81
N SER A 53 -14.24 6.26 -23.30
CA SER A 53 -15.48 6.26 -22.51
C SER A 53 -15.81 4.85 -21.98
N LYS A 54 -15.55 3.81 -22.78
CA LYS A 54 -15.75 2.42 -22.35
C LYS A 54 -14.75 1.99 -21.29
N ALA A 55 -13.47 2.33 -21.46
CA ALA A 55 -12.44 2.03 -20.47
C ALA A 55 -12.76 2.74 -19.14
N PHE A 56 -13.15 4.01 -19.19
CA PHE A 56 -13.53 4.79 -18.02
C PHE A 56 -14.73 4.18 -17.29
N ALA A 57 -15.84 3.91 -17.99
CA ALA A 57 -17.04 3.32 -17.38
C ALA A 57 -16.74 1.96 -16.68
N LYS A 58 -15.93 1.11 -17.32
CA LYS A 58 -15.55 -0.18 -16.77
C LYS A 58 -14.62 -0.05 -15.56
N LEU A 59 -13.67 0.88 -15.62
CA LEU A 59 -12.76 1.17 -14.50
C LEU A 59 -13.52 1.74 -13.30
N THR A 60 -14.50 2.61 -13.51
CA THR A 60 -15.37 3.13 -12.45
C THR A 60 -16.11 2.01 -11.75
N ALA A 61 -16.80 1.14 -12.51
CA ALA A 61 -17.50 -0.01 -11.93
C ALA A 61 -16.57 -0.95 -11.14
N LEU A 62 -15.38 -1.24 -11.67
CA LEU A 62 -14.37 -2.06 -10.98
C LEU A 62 -13.81 -1.38 -9.72
N SER A 63 -13.61 -0.07 -9.77
CA SER A 63 -13.14 0.73 -8.63
C SER A 63 -14.18 0.75 -7.51
N GLU A 64 -15.47 0.83 -7.83
CA GLU A 64 -16.54 0.74 -6.84
C GLU A 64 -16.64 -0.65 -6.22
N GLU A 65 -16.55 -1.71 -7.03
CA GLU A 65 -16.59 -3.10 -6.56
C GLU A 65 -15.39 -3.42 -5.64
N ARG A 66 -14.20 -2.94 -5.99
CA ARG A 66 -12.92 -3.38 -5.38
C ARG A 66 -12.24 -2.32 -4.50
N GLY A 67 -12.69 -1.07 -4.53
CA GLY A 67 -12.04 0.06 -3.87
C GLY A 67 -11.90 -0.14 -2.36
N LYS A 68 -12.96 -0.65 -1.71
CA LYS A 68 -12.92 -1.03 -0.28
C LYS A 68 -11.84 -2.06 0.03
N ALA A 69 -11.56 -2.92 -0.94
CA ALA A 69 -10.60 -3.99 -0.80
C ALA A 69 -9.16 -3.46 -0.92
N TYR A 70 -8.89 -2.53 -1.84
CA TYR A 70 -7.63 -1.80 -1.96
C TYR A 70 -7.31 -0.91 -0.74
N ALA A 71 -8.33 -0.30 -0.15
CA ALA A 71 -8.18 0.52 1.06
C ALA A 71 -7.66 -0.25 2.28
N ASN A 72 -7.63 -1.58 2.25
CA ASN A 72 -7.03 -2.41 3.31
C ASN A 72 -5.51 -2.55 3.22
N ALA A 73 -4.85 -1.89 2.24
CA ALA A 73 -3.40 -1.91 2.14
C ALA A 73 -2.75 -1.22 3.36
N VAL A 74 -1.53 -1.65 3.71
CA VAL A 74 -0.76 -1.05 4.81
C VAL A 74 -0.38 0.40 4.49
N ALA A 75 -0.11 0.69 3.22
CA ALA A 75 0.17 2.03 2.74
C ALA A 75 -0.58 2.34 1.44
N ARG A 76 -0.92 3.62 1.24
CA ARG A 76 -1.45 4.16 -0.02
C ARG A 76 -0.43 5.13 -0.60
N VAL A 77 -0.26 5.07 -1.92
CA VAL A 77 0.60 5.96 -2.71
C VAL A 77 -0.26 6.59 -3.79
N SER A 78 -0.63 7.85 -3.58
CA SER A 78 -1.39 8.64 -4.56
C SER A 78 -0.46 9.18 -5.63
N LEU A 79 -0.71 8.86 -6.90
CA LEU A 79 0.06 9.44 -8.00
C LEU A 79 -0.19 10.94 -8.16
N GLU A 80 -1.38 11.44 -7.81
CA GLU A 80 -1.67 12.88 -7.86
C GLU A 80 -0.80 13.65 -6.87
N ASP A 81 -0.58 13.09 -5.67
CA ASP A 81 0.28 13.70 -4.66
C ASP A 81 1.73 13.75 -5.13
N ILE A 82 2.20 12.68 -5.78
CA ILE A 82 3.56 12.61 -6.33
C ILE A 82 3.73 13.62 -7.47
N ALA A 83 2.76 13.72 -8.37
CA ALA A 83 2.76 14.69 -9.46
C ALA A 83 2.82 16.12 -8.90
N THR A 84 1.95 16.43 -7.94
CA THR A 84 1.91 17.73 -7.27
C THR A 84 3.24 18.05 -6.56
N LYS A 85 3.80 17.09 -5.82
CA LYS A 85 5.08 17.23 -5.11
C LYS A 85 6.24 17.51 -6.08
N LYS A 86 6.18 16.99 -7.29
CA LYS A 86 7.16 17.24 -8.36
C LYS A 86 6.86 18.48 -9.21
N GLY A 87 5.74 19.15 -8.97
CA GLY A 87 5.30 20.31 -9.75
C GLY A 87 4.76 19.95 -11.13
N HIS A 88 4.25 18.73 -11.31
CA HIS A 88 3.57 18.31 -12.54
C HIS A 88 2.06 18.53 -12.43
N GLU A 89 1.44 19.00 -13.50
CA GLU A 89 -0.02 19.16 -13.59
C GLU A 89 -0.76 17.83 -13.83
N ASP A 90 -0.10 16.85 -14.44
CA ASP A 90 -0.69 15.55 -14.78
C ASP A 90 0.20 14.38 -14.33
N VAL A 91 -0.44 13.30 -13.88
CA VAL A 91 0.20 12.04 -13.46
C VAL A 91 0.86 11.30 -14.63
N SER A 92 0.51 11.62 -15.88
CA SER A 92 1.15 11.05 -17.07
C SER A 92 2.62 11.45 -17.19
N ALA A 93 3.03 12.57 -16.58
CA ALA A 93 4.41 13.03 -16.55
C ALA A 93 5.31 12.21 -15.59
N LEU A 94 4.71 11.41 -14.70
CA LEU A 94 5.47 10.60 -13.74
C LEU A 94 6.20 9.45 -14.43
N THR A 95 7.48 9.32 -14.12
CA THR A 95 8.26 8.16 -14.55
C THR A 95 8.04 6.98 -13.60
N PRO A 96 8.22 5.73 -14.06
CA PRO A 96 8.20 4.57 -13.17
C PRO A 96 9.20 4.67 -12.01
N THR A 97 10.33 5.36 -12.23
CA THR A 97 11.35 5.62 -11.22
C THR A 97 10.83 6.51 -10.10
N ASP A 98 10.04 7.53 -10.44
CA ASP A 98 9.45 8.46 -9.46
C ASP A 98 8.49 7.73 -8.52
N ILE A 99 7.66 6.87 -9.10
CA ILE A 99 6.73 6.03 -8.36
C ILE A 99 7.50 5.04 -7.48
N ALA A 100 8.52 4.38 -8.03
CA ALA A 100 9.34 3.42 -7.30
C ALA A 100 10.06 4.07 -6.11
N PHE A 101 10.55 5.30 -6.28
CA PHE A 101 11.21 6.05 -5.21
C PHE A 101 10.26 6.34 -4.04
N GLU A 102 9.03 6.78 -4.31
CA GLU A 102 8.05 7.06 -3.25
C GLU A 102 7.60 5.79 -2.52
N VAL A 103 7.38 4.70 -3.26
CA VAL A 103 7.08 3.39 -2.65
C VAL A 103 8.25 2.92 -1.78
N GLN A 104 9.49 3.05 -2.27
CA GLN A 104 10.70 2.68 -1.54
C GLN A 104 10.83 3.49 -0.25
N MET A 105 10.59 4.80 -0.29
CA MET A 105 10.64 5.69 0.87
C MET A 105 9.64 5.28 1.95
N ILE A 106 8.40 4.96 1.56
CA ILE A 106 7.36 4.52 2.51
C ILE A 106 7.73 3.18 3.14
N LEU A 107 8.23 2.22 2.33
CA LEU A 107 8.67 0.92 2.84
C LEU A 107 9.84 1.06 3.82
N LEU A 108 10.83 1.89 3.49
CA LEU A 108 11.98 2.16 4.36
C LEU A 108 11.55 2.82 5.66
N ALA A 109 10.70 3.85 5.59
CA ALA A 109 10.15 4.50 6.78
C ALA A 109 9.43 3.48 7.67
N PHE A 110 8.55 2.66 7.09
CA PHE A 110 7.83 1.62 7.82
C PHE A 110 8.77 0.64 8.53
N CYS A 111 9.81 0.16 7.84
CA CYS A 111 10.82 -0.73 8.42
C CYS A 111 11.58 -0.06 9.57
N ILE A 112 11.99 1.21 9.41
CA ILE A 112 12.71 1.97 10.44
C ILE A 112 11.82 2.16 11.68
N TYR A 113 10.57 2.59 11.51
CA TYR A 113 9.64 2.77 12.63
C TYR A 113 9.36 1.45 13.37
N ARG A 114 9.25 0.33 12.63
CA ARG A 114 9.09 -1.00 13.23
C ARG A 114 10.33 -1.42 14.03
N LEU A 115 11.53 -1.23 13.48
CA LEU A 115 12.78 -1.53 14.19
C LEU A 115 12.94 -0.69 15.46
N GLN A 116 12.66 0.62 15.38
CA GLN A 116 12.71 1.51 16.54
C GLN A 116 11.74 1.08 17.65
N ALA A 117 10.54 0.64 17.30
CA ALA A 117 9.56 0.13 18.27
C ALA A 117 10.07 -1.15 18.97
N LEU A 118 10.66 -2.08 18.23
CA LEU A 118 11.23 -3.31 18.79
C LEU A 118 12.41 -3.02 19.73
N ILE A 119 13.34 -2.15 19.32
CA ILE A 119 14.47 -1.72 20.15
C ILE A 119 13.98 -1.07 21.44
N LYS A 120 12.89 -0.28 21.39
CA LYS A 120 12.33 0.36 22.58
C LYS A 120 11.72 -0.67 23.56
N ILE A 121 11.06 -1.71 23.05
CA ILE A 121 10.52 -2.81 23.87
C ILE A 121 11.66 -3.57 24.56
N GLU A 122 12.71 -3.91 23.82
CA GLU A 122 13.87 -4.63 24.37
C GLU A 122 14.57 -3.81 25.46
N ASN A 123 14.81 -2.53 25.22
CA ASN A 123 15.41 -1.63 26.22
C ASN A 123 14.55 -1.49 27.48
N ASN A 124 13.22 -1.41 27.34
CA ASN A 124 12.31 -1.39 28.49
C ASN A 124 12.39 -2.69 29.29
N HIS A 125 12.41 -3.85 28.61
CA HIS A 125 12.54 -5.14 29.26
C HIS A 125 13.89 -5.28 30.00
N VAL A 126 15.00 -4.83 29.40
CA VAL A 126 16.32 -4.81 30.05
C VAL A 126 16.31 -3.88 31.27
N SER A 127 15.71 -2.69 31.16
CA SER A 127 15.59 -1.74 32.27
C SER A 127 14.76 -2.31 33.42
N GLU A 128 13.65 -2.96 33.13
CA GLU A 128 12.77 -3.56 34.14
C GLU A 128 13.46 -4.75 34.85
N ASN A 129 14.18 -5.60 34.10
CA ASN A 129 14.97 -6.68 34.67
C ASN A 129 16.17 -6.19 35.50
N ALA A 130 16.85 -5.12 35.05
CA ALA A 130 17.89 -4.47 35.83
C ALA A 130 17.34 -3.83 37.11
N ALA A 131 16.12 -3.28 37.08
CA ALA A 131 15.44 -2.76 38.26
C ALA A 131 15.01 -3.87 39.23
N VAL A 132 14.61 -5.04 38.72
CA VAL A 132 14.31 -6.24 39.55
C VAL A 132 15.56 -6.77 40.24
N LEU A 133 16.70 -6.84 39.54
CA LEU A 133 17.97 -7.32 40.11
C LEU A 133 18.58 -6.34 41.14
N LYS A 134 18.24 -5.05 41.05
CA LYS A 134 18.67 -4.03 42.02
C LYS A 134 17.73 -3.86 43.21
N ARG A 135 16.62 -4.62 43.30
CA ARG A 135 15.82 -4.62 44.53
C ARG A 135 16.67 -5.24 45.64
N PRO A 136 16.92 -4.54 46.76
CA PRO A 136 17.65 -5.14 47.86
C PRO A 136 16.85 -6.38 48.31
N CYS A 137 17.49 -7.56 48.30
CA CYS A 137 16.96 -8.69 49.04
C CYS A 137 16.85 -8.24 50.49
N ILE A 138 15.63 -7.90 50.94
CA ILE A 138 15.35 -7.76 52.37
C ILE A 138 15.38 -9.19 52.93
N ARG A 139 16.60 -9.72 53.09
CA ARG A 139 16.87 -10.91 53.87
C ARG A 139 16.79 -10.43 55.31
N GLY A 140 15.73 -10.89 55.99
CA GLY A 140 15.40 -10.48 57.34
C GLY A 140 16.60 -10.57 58.28
N MET A 141 16.69 -9.64 59.20
CA MET A 141 17.55 -9.77 60.37
C MET A 141 17.01 -8.87 61.49
N LYS A 142 16.95 -9.48 62.67
CA LYS A 142 16.68 -8.93 64.03
C LYS A 142 15.21 -8.95 64.43
N SER A 143 14.84 -9.47 65.60
CA SER A 143 15.56 -10.18 66.68
C SER A 143 14.52 -10.94 67.50
#